data_AF-A0A349H3X4-F1
#
_entry.id   AF-A0A349H3X4-F1
#
_cell.length_a   1.000
_cell.length_b   1.000
_cell.length_c   1.000
_cell.angle_alpha   90.00
_cell.angle_beta   90.00
_cell.angle_gamma   90.00
#
_symmetry.space_group_name_H-M   'P 1'
#
loop_
_entity.id
_entity.type
_entity.pdbx_description
1 polymer ?
#
loop_
_entity_poly.entity_id
_entity_poly.type
_entity_poly.pdbx_seq_one_letter_code
_entity_poly.pdbx_strand_id
1 'polypeptide(L)' 'RSAARGEMAPRKLIVFKHESELGNAPAQKLFDLVKVHKHESLADAPPRAFSDYTVTVGKPPAGVEMIEMI' A
#
# COMPACT_ATOMS: atom_id res chain seq x y z
N ARG A 1 -20.01 -0.57 -13.16
CA ARG A 1 -19.74 -2.03 -13.03
C ARG A 1 -20.06 -2.67 -14.39
N SER A 2 -19.10 -3.36 -15.00
CA SER A 2 -19.31 -4.07 -16.28
C SER A 2 -19.34 -5.56 -15.97
N ALA A 3 -20.15 -6.36 -16.67
CA ALA A 3 -20.22 -7.82 -16.45
C ALA A 3 -18.85 -8.53 -16.61
N ALA A 4 -17.92 -7.91 -17.35
CA ALA A 4 -16.57 -8.44 -17.56
C ALA A 4 -15.58 -8.10 -16.42
N ARG A 5 -15.88 -7.13 -15.56
CA ARG A 5 -15.04 -6.78 -14.42
C ARG A 5 -15.81 -7.14 -13.16
N GLY A 6 -15.35 -8.17 -12.45
CA GLY A 6 -15.92 -8.59 -11.17
C GLY A 6 -15.92 -7.46 -10.12
N GLU A 7 -16.13 -7.79 -8.85
CA GLU A 7 -16.17 -6.77 -7.80
C GLU A 7 -14.77 -6.21 -7.49
N MET A 8 -14.43 -5.09 -8.15
CA MET A 8 -13.21 -4.34 -7.92
C MET A 8 -13.50 -3.13 -7.03
N ALA A 9 -12.75 -2.99 -5.95
CA ALA A 9 -12.79 -1.84 -5.07
C ALA A 9 -11.36 -1.48 -4.62
N PRO A 10 -11.01 -0.19 -4.52
CA PRO A 10 -9.77 0.23 -3.87
C PRO A 10 -9.79 -0.23 -2.41
N ARG A 11 -8.66 -0.74 -1.91
CA ARG A 11 -8.55 -1.28 -0.55
C ARG A 11 -7.75 -0.41 0.40
N LYS A 12 -6.68 0.20 -0.11
CA LYS A 12 -5.89 1.23 0.59
C LYS A 12 -5.33 2.22 -0.42
N LEU A 13 -5.25 3.49 -0.02
CA LEU A 13 -4.59 4.55 -0.78
C LEU A 13 -3.58 5.25 0.11
N ILE A 14 -2.29 5.04 -0.18
CA ILE A 14 -1.17 5.62 0.56
C ILE A 14 -0.51 6.68 -0.33
N VAL A 15 -0.47 7.91 0.15
CA VAL A 15 0.13 9.05 -0.54
C VAL A 15 1.39 9.48 0.21
N PHE A 16 2.49 9.60 -0.52
CA PHE A 16 3.73 10.20 -0.01
C PHE A 16 3.86 11.60 -0.58
N LYS A 17 3.69 12.61 0.28
CA LYS A 17 3.78 14.02 -0.08
C LYS A 17 5.14 14.57 0.31
N HIS A 18 5.89 15.07 -0.66
CA HIS A 18 7.17 15.73 -0.42
C HIS A 18 6.94 17.21 -0.09
N GLU A 19 7.71 17.75 0.85
CA GLU A 19 7.73 19.19 1.14
C GLU A 19 8.43 20.03 0.04
N SER A 20 9.37 19.42 -0.70
CA SER A 20 10.11 20.07 -1.78
C SER A 20 9.63 19.62 -3.15
N GLU A 21 9.54 20.56 -4.10
CA GLU A 21 9.21 20.28 -5.51
C GLU A 21 10.23 19.37 -6.20
N LEU A 22 11.48 19.38 -5.74
CA LEU A 22 12.54 18.51 -6.26
C LEU A 22 12.53 17.11 -5.65
N GLY A 23 11.68 16.88 -4.63
CA GLY A 23 11.58 15.62 -3.90
C GLY A 23 12.60 15.51 -2.75
N ASN A 24 12.12 15.10 -1.58
CA ASN A 24 12.95 14.89 -0.37
C ASN A 24 13.50 13.46 -0.23
N ALA A 25 12.96 12.50 -0.98
CA ALA A 25 13.41 11.10 -0.94
C ALA A 25 13.21 10.42 -2.30
N PRO A 26 14.04 9.44 -2.67
CA PRO A 26 13.82 8.64 -3.88
C PRO A 26 12.51 7.86 -3.80
N ALA A 27 11.76 7.83 -4.90
CA ALA A 27 10.48 7.12 -4.97
C ALA A 27 10.59 5.64 -4.61
N GLN A 28 11.67 4.96 -5.04
CA GLN A 28 11.93 3.56 -4.71
C GLN A 28 11.95 3.31 -3.20
N LYS A 29 12.62 4.20 -2.44
CA LYS A 29 12.70 4.11 -0.98
C LYS A 29 11.34 4.24 -0.31
N LEU A 30 10.44 5.04 -0.89
CA LEU A 30 9.07 5.23 -0.39
C LEU A 30 8.19 4.03 -0.72
N PHE A 31 8.29 3.47 -1.93
CA PHE A 31 7.57 2.25 -2.29
C PHE A 31 8.04 1.04 -1.47
N ASP A 32 9.33 0.98 -1.10
CA ASP A 32 9.84 -0.07 -0.24
C ASP A 32 9.26 -0.04 1.18
N LEU A 33 8.73 1.10 1.63
CA LEU A 33 8.04 1.21 2.93
C LEU A 33 6.71 0.46 2.93
N VAL A 34 6.07 0.29 1.78
CA VAL A 34 4.80 -0.42 1.66
C VAL A 34 5.09 -1.91 1.47
N LYS A 35 4.75 -2.70 2.47
CA LYS A 35 4.91 -4.14 2.45
C LYS A 35 3.53 -4.80 2.49
N VAL A 36 3.31 -5.72 1.56
CA VAL A 36 2.07 -6.50 1.46
C VAL A 36 2.45 -7.97 1.49
N HIS A 37 1.97 -8.66 2.52
CA HIS A 37 2.24 -10.08 2.72
C HIS A 37 0.94 -10.86 2.88
N LYS A 38 0.97 -12.16 2.60
CA LYS A 38 -0.14 -13.03 3.00
C LYS A 38 -0.26 -13.01 4.53
N HIS A 39 -1.50 -13.03 5.02
CA HIS A 39 -1.78 -13.15 6.43
C HIS A 39 -1.23 -14.49 6.95
N GLU A 40 -0.63 -14.49 8.15
CA GLU A 40 0.11 -15.63 8.71
C GLU A 40 -0.74 -16.89 8.82
N SER A 41 -2.05 -16.73 9.03
CA SER A 41 -3.02 -17.83 9.12
C SER A 41 -3.27 -18.58 7.79
N LEU A 42 -2.70 -18.12 6.67
CA LEU A 42 -2.96 -18.64 5.32
C LEU A 42 -1.69 -19.08 4.58
N ALA A 43 -0.62 -19.43 5.31
CA ALA A 43 0.70 -19.76 4.74
C ALA A 43 0.63 -20.69 3.52
N ASP A 44 -0.16 -21.77 3.59
CA ASP A 44 -0.25 -22.80 2.55
C ASP A 44 -1.51 -22.66 1.65
N ALA A 45 -2.41 -21.73 1.97
CA ALA A 45 -3.65 -21.54 1.23
C ALA A 45 -3.55 -20.40 0.20
N PRO A 46 -4.29 -20.50 -0.92
CA PRO A 46 -4.41 -19.38 -1.84
C PRO A 46 -5.36 -18.32 -1.24
N PRO A 47 -4.97 -17.03 -1.23
CA PRO A 47 -5.83 -15.97 -0.74
C PRO A 47 -7.09 -15.83 -1.61
N ARG A 48 -8.21 -15.52 -0.97
CA ARG A 48 -9.55 -15.37 -1.57
C ARG A 48 -10.21 -14.04 -1.21
N ALA A 49 -9.78 -13.39 -0.13
CA ALA A 49 -10.29 -12.10 0.33
C ALA A 49 -9.16 -11.13 0.66
N PHE A 50 -9.48 -9.84 0.79
CA PHE A 50 -8.48 -8.83 1.19
C PHE A 50 -8.00 -9.02 2.64
N SER A 51 -8.83 -9.59 3.52
CA SER A 51 -8.46 -9.98 4.88
C SER A 51 -7.31 -10.98 4.95
N ASP A 52 -7.03 -11.66 3.84
CA ASP A 52 -5.96 -12.63 3.72
C ASP A 52 -4.60 -11.97 3.46
N TYR A 53 -4.57 -10.63 3.41
CA TYR A 53 -3.37 -9.84 3.25
C TYR A 53 -3.16 -8.92 4.44
N THR A 54 -1.91 -8.84 4.89
CA THR A 54 -1.45 -7.84 5.84
C THR A 54 -0.69 -6.77 5.08
N VAL A 55 -1.19 -5.52 5.15
CA VAL A 55 -0.51 -4.34 4.59
C VAL A 55 0.14 -3.58 5.73
N THR A 56 1.46 -3.46 5.71
CA THR A 56 2.23 -2.65 6.65
C THR A 56 2.93 -1.52 5.91
N VAL A 57 3.01 -0.35 6.54
CA VAL A 57 3.70 0.81 5.99
C VAL A 57 4.74 1.28 6.99
N GLY A 58 5.99 1.33 6.55
CA GLY A 58 7.11 1.82 7.34
C GLY A 58 7.05 3.33 7.57
N LYS A 59 7.93 3.83 8.44
CA LYS A 59 8.02 5.26 8.74
C LYS A 59 8.61 6.03 7.55
N PRO A 60 7.97 7.10 7.07
CA PRO A 60 8.53 7.93 6.01
C PRO A 60 9.80 8.68 6.47
N PRO A 61 10.73 8.98 5.56
CA PRO A 61 11.91 9.78 5.85
C PRO A 61 11.53 11.24 6.14
N ALA A 62 12.46 12.02 6.71
CA ALA A 62 12.26 13.44 6.96
C ALA A 62 11.91 14.19 5.66
N GLY A 63 10.99 15.16 5.77
CA GLY A 63 10.49 15.93 4.63
C GLY A 63 9.48 15.20 3.74
N VAL A 64 9.03 14.00 4.14
CA VAL A 64 7.95 13.27 3.47
C VAL A 64 6.82 13.00 4.45
N GLU A 65 5.66 13.55 4.14
CA GLU A 65 4.40 13.32 4.86
C GLU A 65 3.69 12.11 4.24
N MET A 66 3.26 11.17 5.09
CA MET A 66 2.49 10.00 4.66
C MET A 66 1.01 10.20 5.01
N ILE A 67 0.14 10.09 4.01
CA ILE A 67 -1.31 10.28 4.15
C ILE A 67 -2.00 8.98 3.69
N GLU A 68 -2.80 8.39 4.56
CA GLU A 68 -3.67 7.25 4.23
C GLU A 68 -5.10 7.77 4.01
N MET A 69 -5.66 7.56 2.82
CA MET A 69 -6.93 8.18 2.39
C MET A 69 -8.09 7.19 2.24
N ILE A 70 -7.80 5.89 2.11
CA ILE A 70 -8.78 4.80 1.98
C ILE A 70 -8.32 3.66 2.87
#